data_AF-A0A5R9LHM7-F1
#
_entry.id   AF-A0A5R9LHM7-F1
#
_cell.length_a   1.000
_cell.length_b   1.000
_cell.length_c   1.000
_cell.angle_alpha   90.00
_cell.angle_beta   90.00
_cell.angle_gamma   90.00
#
_symmetry.space_group_name_H-M   'P 1'
#
loop_
_entity.id
_entity.type
_entity.pdbx_description
1 polymer ?
#
loop_
_entity_poly.entity_id
_entity_poly.type
_entity_poly.pdbx_seq_one_letter_code
_entity_poly.pdbx_strand_id
1 'polypeptide(L)' 'MSVGKAEPKNPNAADYKIYARLDAGESLESIIANPPTTKYGRLTCENNIRQEYGFWKRWRKMHPRP' A
#
# COMPACT_ATOMS: atom_id res chain seq x y z
N MET A 1 -1.25 -10.46 1.86
CA MET A 1 -1.53 -9.09 1.44
C MET A 1 -3.02 -8.85 1.60
N SER A 2 -3.42 -7.62 1.87
CA SER A 2 -4.81 -7.23 2.07
C SER A 2 -5.66 -7.65 0.87
N VAL A 3 -6.84 -8.20 1.14
CA VAL A 3 -7.84 -8.51 0.10
C VAL A 3 -8.64 -7.27 -0.31
N GLY A 4 -8.11 -6.06 -0.02
CA GLY A 4 -8.75 -4.78 -0.34
C GLY A 4 -10.06 -4.50 0.41
N LYS A 5 -10.38 -5.29 1.44
CA LYS A 5 -11.63 -5.17 2.21
C LYS A 5 -11.60 -4.10 3.29
N ALA A 6 -10.41 -3.73 3.74
CA ALA A 6 -10.21 -2.78 4.84
C ALA A 6 -8.82 -2.13 4.77
N GLU A 7 -8.66 -0.99 5.45
CA GLU A 7 -7.36 -0.37 5.70
C GLU A 7 -6.44 -1.37 6.42
N PRO A 8 -5.21 -1.59 5.91
CA PRO A 8 -4.23 -2.42 6.61
C PRO A 8 -3.90 -1.83 7.98
N LYS A 9 -3.82 -2.69 9.01
CA LYS A 9 -3.52 -2.27 10.40
C LYS A 9 -2.16 -2.72 10.92
N ASN A 10 -1.46 -3.58 10.19
CA ASN A 10 -0.20 -4.16 10.63
C ASN A 10 0.99 -3.35 10.08
N PRO A 11 1.75 -2.61 10.92
CA PRO A 11 2.85 -1.76 10.47
C PRO A 11 3.98 -2.50 9.74
N ASN A 12 4.13 -3.80 10.03
CA ASN A 12 5.16 -4.63 9.43
C ASN A 12 4.76 -5.20 8.07
N ALA A 13 3.49 -5.10 7.70
CA ALA A 13 2.98 -5.62 6.44
C ALA A 13 3.24 -4.63 5.28
N ALA A 14 3.43 -5.19 4.08
CA ALA A 14 3.76 -4.40 2.89
C ALA A 14 2.62 -3.46 2.49
N ASP A 15 1.37 -3.93 2.57
CA ASP A 15 0.15 -3.17 2.28
C ASP A 15 0.03 -1.93 3.18
N TYR A 16 0.29 -2.07 4.49
CA TYR A 16 0.34 -0.93 5.41
C TYR A 16 1.38 0.10 4.98
N LYS A 17 2.61 -0.34 4.68
CA LYS A 17 3.69 0.55 4.25
C LYS A 17 3.36 1.26 2.94
N ILE A 18 2.71 0.55 1.99
CA ILE A 18 2.23 1.13 0.74
C ILE A 18 1.19 2.23 1.03
N TYR A 19 0.17 1.93 1.84
CA TYR A 19 -0.87 2.89 2.21
C TYR A 19 -0.27 4.13 2.89
N ALA A 20 0.64 3.95 3.85
CA ALA A 20 1.29 5.05 4.56
C ALA A 20 2.08 5.98 3.63
N ARG A 21 2.79 5.42 2.64
CA ARG A 21 3.53 6.19 1.63
C ARG A 21 2.61 6.95 0.69
N LEU A 22 1.54 6.30 0.22
CA LEU A 22 0.52 6.95 -0.61
C LEU A 22 -0.20 8.08 0.15
N ASP A 23 -0.51 7.88 1.43
CA ASP A 23 -1.10 8.91 2.30
C ASP A 23 -0.14 10.09 2.53
N ALA A 24 1.18 9.86 2.49
CA ALA A 24 2.20 10.89 2.55
C ALA A 24 2.38 11.65 1.22
N GLY A 25 1.60 11.32 0.19
CA GLY A 25 1.65 11.96 -1.13
C GLY A 25 2.68 11.37 -2.09
N GLU A 26 3.28 10.22 -1.76
CA GLU A 26 4.23 9.56 -2.65
C GLU A 26 3.52 8.93 -3.87
N SER A 27 4.17 8.97 -5.03
CA SER A 27 3.61 8.42 -6.26
C SER A 27 3.72 6.89 -6.32
N LEU A 28 2.83 6.26 -7.09
CA LEU A 28 2.89 4.81 -7.33
C LEU A 28 4.24 4.40 -7.93
N GLU A 29 4.72 5.17 -8.90
CA GLU A 29 5.96 4.93 -9.62
C GLU A 29 7.17 4.95 -8.68
N SER A 30 7.17 5.87 -7.70
CA SER A 30 8.22 5.94 -6.69
C SER A 30 8.20 4.73 -5.74
N ILE A 31 7.01 4.27 -5.35
CA ILE A 31 6.86 3.06 -4.53
C ILE A 31 7.28 1.81 -5.30
N ILE A 32 7.01 1.74 -6.61
CA ILE A 32 7.47 0.64 -7.47
C ILE A 32 9.00 0.67 -7.64
N ALA A 33 9.59 1.85 -7.81
CA ALA A 33 11.05 2.01 -7.93
C ALA A 33 11.79 1.66 -6.63
N ASN A 34 11.16 1.90 -5.47
CA ASN A 34 11.68 1.52 -4.16
C ASN A 34 10.64 0.70 -3.37
N PRO A 35 10.43 -0.60 -3.68
CA PRO A 35 9.39 -1.42 -3.06
C PRO A 35 9.56 -1.59 -1.55
N PRO A 36 8.48 -1.51 -0.76
CA PRO A 36 8.55 -1.87 0.65
C PRO A 36 8.75 -3.38 0.82
N THR A 37 9.31 -3.78 1.95
CA THR A 37 9.46 -5.18 2.32
C THR A 37 8.19 -5.73 2.96
N THR A 38 7.88 -6.98 2.61
CA THR A 38 6.90 -7.83 3.28
C THR A 38 7.31 -8.11 4.73
N LYS A 39 6.38 -8.65 5.53
CA LYS A 39 6.66 -9.06 6.92
C LYS A 39 7.77 -10.13 7.05
N TYR A 40 8.15 -10.78 5.95
CA TYR A 40 9.21 -11.78 5.88
C TYR A 40 10.54 -11.22 5.32
N GLY A 41 10.67 -9.89 5.22
CA GLY A 41 11.89 -9.23 4.72
C GLY A 41 12.09 -9.27 3.20
N ARG A 42 11.18 -9.89 2.44
CA ARG A 42 11.24 -9.93 0.97
C ARG A 42 10.66 -8.67 0.37
N LEU A 43 11.23 -8.17 -0.74
CA LEU A 43 10.65 -7.06 -1.50
C LEU A 43 9.25 -7.40 -2.01
N THR A 44 8.37 -6.42 -2.00
CA THR A 44 7.01 -6.57 -2.53
C THR A 44 7.04 -6.47 -4.04
N CYS A 45 6.43 -7.43 -4.74
CA CYS A 45 6.40 -7.43 -6.19
C CYS A 45 5.60 -6.23 -6.75
N GLU A 46 5.94 -5.78 -7.95
CA GLU A 46 5.26 -4.65 -8.58
C GLU A 46 3.75 -4.87 -8.74
N ASN A 47 3.33 -6.05 -9.22
CA ASN A 47 1.90 -6.39 -9.38
C ASN A 47 1.12 -6.22 -8.07
N ASN A 48 1.75 -6.59 -6.96
CA ASN A 48 1.17 -6.47 -5.63
C ASN A 48 1.01 -5.01 -5.23
N ILE A 49 2.01 -4.17 -5.50
CA ILE A 49 1.96 -2.72 -5.23
C ILE A 49 0.85 -2.07 -6.05
N ARG A 50 0.74 -2.38 -7.35
CA ARG A 50 -0.31 -1.86 -8.23
C ARG A 50 -1.70 -2.26 -7.74
N GLN A 51 -1.86 -3.50 -7.26
CA GLN A 51 -3.11 -3.99 -6.69
C GLN A 51 -3.49 -3.22 -5.41
N GLU A 52 -2.56 -3.09 -4.46
CA GLU A 52 -2.78 -2.35 -3.22
C GLU A 52 -3.06 -0.86 -3.48
N TYR A 53 -2.43 -0.25 -4.48
CA TYR A 53 -2.75 1.11 -4.90
C TYR A 53 -4.20 1.25 -5.39
N GLY A 54 -4.69 0.27 -6.15
CA GLY A 54 -6.10 0.22 -6.56
C GLY A 54 -7.05 0.11 -5.37
N PHE A 55 -6.71 -0.71 -4.38
CA PHE A 55 -7.47 -0.82 -3.13
C PHE A 55 -7.41 0.47 -2.31
N TRP A 56 -6.24 1.10 -2.21
CA TRP A 56 -6.04 2.37 -1.50
C TRP A 56 -6.91 3.48 -2.09
N LYS A 57 -6.91 3.66 -3.42
CA LYS A 57 -7.77 4.65 -4.07
C LYS A 57 -9.25 4.44 -3.77
N ARG A 58 -9.71 3.19 -3.89
CA ARG A 58 -11.11 2.83 -3.61
C ARG A 58 -11.47 3.10 -2.15
N TRP A 59 -10.58 2.72 -1.24
CA TRP A 59 -10.76 2.93 0.20
C TRP A 59 -10.79 4.42 0.56
N ARG A 60 -9.80 5.22 0.10
CA ARG A 60 -9.73 6.66 0.38
C ARG A 60 -10.87 7.46 -0.24
N LYS A 61 -11.45 6.99 -1.35
CA LYS A 61 -12.69 7.57 -1.89
C LYS A 61 -13.88 7.41 -0.94
N MET A 62 -13.98 6.28 -0.24
CA MET A 62 -15.05 6.02 0.74
C MET A 62 -14.73 6.55 2.14
N HIS A 63 -13.43 6.64 2.47
CA HIS A 63 -12.90 7.08 3.75
C HIS A 63 -11.82 8.15 3.53
N PRO A 64 -12.22 9.37 3.15
CA PRO A 64 -11.28 10.48 3.02
C PRO A 64 -10.62 10.75 4.37
N ARG A 65 -9.31 11.02 4.37
CA ARG A 65 -8.67 11.56 5.56
C ARG A 65 -8.97 13.06 5.65
N PRO A 66 -9.18 13.59 6.87
CA PRO A 66 -9.38 15.02 7.09
C PRO A 66 -8.16 15.84 6.67
#